data_AF-A0A0R1J312-F1
#
_entry.id   AF-A0A0R1J312-F1
#
_cell.length_a   1.000
_cell.length_b   1.000
_cell.length_c   1.000
_cell.angle_alpha   90.00
_cell.angle_beta   90.00
_cell.angle_gamma   90.00
#
_symmetry.space_group_name_H-M   'P 1'
#
loop_
_entity.id
_entity.type
_entity.pdbx_description
1 polymer ?
#
loop_
_entity_poly.entity_id
_entity_poly.type
_entity_poly.pdbx_seq_one_letter_code
_entity_poly.pdbx_strand_id
1 'polypeptide(L)'
;MLNKITDINAQDLKDMGVTTIMTDLDNTLLPWDSNEYNLSLRKWLNQMNRANVEVMVVSNNSYERVEKAVLDLPVSIVARAVKPLPFVIMKHLHEMQIDPQSVLFVGDQVMTDVLAGNMSGLKTVLVKPLVDTDAKKTRVNRFFERPLLKFMQSHDSNLNWKDSLNDRD
;
A
#
# COMPACT_ATOMS: atom_id res chain seq x y z
N MET A 1 -11.60 0.31 -3.76
CA MET A 1 -10.81 -0.69 -3.02
C MET A 1 -10.48 -1.81 -4.00
N LEU A 2 -9.35 -2.51 -3.84
CA LEU A 2 -8.94 -3.56 -4.77
C LEU A 2 -8.78 -4.91 -4.08
N ASN A 3 -8.94 -6.00 -4.82
CA ASN A 3 -8.68 -7.33 -4.29
C ASN A 3 -7.19 -7.51 -3.96
N LYS A 4 -6.27 -7.04 -4.81
CA LYS A 4 -4.83 -7.15 -4.60
C LYS A 4 -4.11 -5.90 -5.11
N ILE A 5 -2.91 -5.64 -4.59
CA ILE A 5 -2.05 -4.58 -5.13
C ILE A 5 -1.67 -4.84 -6.60
N THR A 6 -1.52 -6.11 -6.99
CA THR A 6 -1.15 -6.51 -8.35
C THR A 6 -2.23 -6.23 -9.39
N ASP A 7 -3.43 -5.83 -8.96
CA ASP A 7 -4.55 -5.46 -9.83
C ASP A 7 -4.43 -4.01 -10.31
N ILE A 8 -3.47 -3.24 -9.77
CA ILE A 8 -3.14 -1.90 -10.25
C ILE A 8 -2.38 -2.01 -11.58
N ASN A 9 -2.93 -1.41 -12.63
CA ASN A 9 -2.30 -1.33 -13.94
C ASN A 9 -1.49 -0.03 -14.10
N ALA A 10 -0.32 -0.13 -14.74
CA ALA A 10 0.52 1.01 -15.06
C ALA A 10 -0.19 2.08 -15.91
N GLN A 11 -1.09 1.68 -16.80
CA GLN A 11 -1.85 2.61 -17.64
C GLN A 11 -2.79 3.47 -16.78
N ASP A 12 -3.50 2.86 -15.82
CA ASP A 12 -4.38 3.58 -14.90
C ASP A 12 -3.60 4.63 -14.10
N LEU A 13 -2.41 4.25 -13.61
CA LEU A 13 -1.52 5.16 -12.87
C LEU A 13 -1.07 6.33 -13.73
N LYS A 14 -0.70 6.07 -14.98
CA LYS A 14 -0.30 7.10 -15.93
C LYS A 14 -1.44 8.09 -16.20
N ASP A 15 -2.65 7.60 -16.40
CA ASP A 15 -3.84 8.43 -16.63
C ASP A 15 -4.19 9.28 -15.39
N MET A 16 -3.85 8.78 -14.19
CA MET A 16 -3.98 9.50 -12.92
C MET A 16 -2.82 10.44 -12.58
N GLY A 17 -1.78 10.50 -13.43
CA GLY A 17 -0.55 11.25 -13.18
C GLY A 17 0.28 10.71 -12.02
N VAL A 18 0.14 9.43 -11.68
CA VAL A 18 0.89 8.77 -10.59
C VAL A 18 2.20 8.23 -11.12
N THR A 19 3.30 8.60 -10.45
CA THR A 19 4.67 8.16 -10.75
C THR A 19 5.28 7.32 -9.63
N THR A 20 4.64 7.31 -8.45
CA THR A 20 5.15 6.60 -7.27
C THR A 20 4.03 5.86 -6.57
N ILE A 21 4.24 4.58 -6.29
CA ILE A 21 3.42 3.79 -5.38
C ILE A 21 4.14 3.68 -4.05
N MET A 22 3.54 4.22 -2.99
CA MET A 22 3.95 3.91 -1.62
C MET A 22 3.07 2.77 -1.11
N THR A 23 3.66 1.64 -0.73
CA THR A 23 2.89 0.47 -0.31
C THR A 23 3.28 0.04 1.11
N ASP A 24 2.31 -0.40 1.90
CA ASP A 24 2.62 -1.21 3.07
C ASP A 24 3.27 -2.55 2.66
N LEU A 25 3.96 -3.18 3.61
CA LEU A 25 4.66 -4.45 3.41
C LEU A 25 3.77 -5.64 3.80
N ASP A 26 3.45 -5.74 5.08
CA ASP A 26 2.88 -6.94 5.71
C ASP A 26 1.39 -7.03 5.39
N ASN A 27 0.94 -8.14 4.81
CA ASN A 27 -0.41 -8.36 4.29
C ASN A 27 -0.85 -7.44 3.13
N THR A 28 0.04 -6.58 2.63
CA THR A 28 -0.21 -5.75 1.44
C THR A 28 0.62 -6.21 0.25
N LEU A 29 1.95 -6.09 0.35
CA LEU A 29 2.89 -6.51 -0.69
C LEU A 29 3.28 -7.98 -0.53
N LEU A 30 3.44 -8.44 0.72
CA LEU A 30 3.82 -9.80 1.10
C LEU A 30 2.96 -10.32 2.24
N PRO A 31 2.74 -11.64 2.35
CA PRO A 31 2.20 -12.23 3.57
C PRO A 31 3.10 -11.87 4.77
N TRP A 32 2.52 -11.51 5.91
CA TRP A 32 3.29 -11.04 7.09
C TRP A 32 4.23 -12.11 7.70
N ASP A 33 4.02 -13.38 7.38
CA ASP A 33 4.75 -14.55 7.89
C ASP A 33 5.66 -15.22 6.85
N SER A 34 5.81 -14.62 5.67
CA SER A 34 6.61 -15.19 4.58
C SER A 34 7.49 -14.13 3.91
N ASN A 35 8.71 -14.53 3.55
CA ASN A 35 9.59 -13.76 2.66
C ASN A 35 9.55 -14.31 1.22
N GLU A 36 8.65 -15.25 0.93
CA GLU A 36 8.52 -15.82 -0.40
C GLU A 36 7.66 -14.93 -1.29
N TYR A 37 8.24 -14.57 -2.43
CA TYR A 37 7.57 -13.77 -3.45
C TYR A 37 6.95 -14.69 -4.50
N ASN A 38 5.67 -14.53 -4.79
CA ASN A 38 5.08 -15.22 -5.93
C ASN A 38 5.52 -14.59 -7.26
N LEU A 39 5.45 -15.38 -8.34
CA LEU A 39 5.84 -14.93 -9.68
C LEU A 39 5.01 -13.73 -10.16
N SER A 40 3.74 -13.62 -9.75
CA SER A 40 2.86 -12.49 -10.09
C SER A 40 3.38 -11.17 -9.55
N LEU A 41 3.85 -11.12 -8.31
CA LEU A 41 4.40 -9.91 -7.70
C LEU A 41 5.64 -9.41 -8.45
N ARG A 42 6.58 -10.31 -8.76
CA ARG A 42 7.79 -9.96 -9.52
C ARG A 42 7.45 -9.44 -10.91
N LYS A 43 6.47 -10.05 -11.59
CA LYS A 43 6.00 -9.56 -12.90
C LYS A 43 5.40 -8.17 -12.79
N TRP A 44 4.55 -7.95 -11.78
CA TRP A 44 3.91 -6.66 -11.53
C TRP A 44 4.93 -5.55 -11.23
N LEU A 45 5.89 -5.79 -10.33
CA LEU A 45 6.97 -4.84 -10.03
C LEU A 45 7.80 -4.48 -11.28
N ASN A 46 8.12 -5.46 -12.12
CA ASN A 46 8.82 -5.22 -13.37
C ASN A 46 7.99 -4.40 -14.37
N GLN A 47 6.67 -4.58 -14.39
CA GLN A 47 5.78 -3.76 -15.21
C GLN A 47 5.73 -2.32 -14.71
N MET A 48 5.62 -2.10 -13.40
CA MET A 48 5.66 -0.76 -12.80
C MET A 48 6.97 -0.04 -13.15
N ASN A 49 8.11 -0.73 -12.96
CA ASN A 49 9.42 -0.18 -13.29
C ASN A 49 9.54 0.20 -14.78
N ARG A 50 9.09 -0.67 -15.69
CA ARG A 50 9.07 -0.38 -17.14
C ARG A 50 8.18 0.80 -17.53
N ALA A 51 7.17 1.10 -16.71
CA ALA A 51 6.29 2.24 -16.88
C ALA A 51 6.82 3.52 -16.21
N ASN A 52 8.04 3.49 -15.65
CA ASN A 52 8.62 4.56 -14.83
C ASN A 52 7.77 4.89 -13.58
N VAL A 53 7.14 3.87 -13.00
CA VAL A 53 6.47 3.95 -11.71
C VAL A 53 7.38 3.34 -10.65
N GLU A 54 7.85 4.17 -9.73
CA GLU A 54 8.64 3.71 -8.59
C GLU A 54 7.72 3.04 -7.55
N VAL A 55 8.12 1.87 -7.04
CA VAL A 55 7.44 1.21 -5.93
C VAL A 55 8.31 1.34 -4.68
N MET A 56 7.73 1.89 -3.62
CA MET A 56 8.40 2.20 -2.37
C MET A 56 7.64 1.57 -1.20
N VAL A 57 8.33 0.74 -0.42
CA VAL A 57 7.77 0.07 0.76
C VAL A 57 7.83 0.99 1.96
N VAL A 58 6.68 1.28 2.56
CA VAL A 58 6.51 2.12 3.75
C VAL A 58 6.05 1.25 4.92
N SER A 59 6.95 0.95 5.86
CA SER A 59 6.68 0.02 6.97
C SER A 59 7.01 0.60 8.34
N ASN A 60 6.24 0.20 9.35
CA ASN A 60 6.52 0.49 10.77
C ASN A 60 7.65 -0.38 11.35
N ASN A 61 8.10 -1.41 10.62
CA ASN A 61 9.18 -2.30 11.03
C ASN A 61 10.57 -1.62 10.96
N SER A 62 11.58 -2.26 11.55
CA SER A 62 12.98 -1.84 11.43
C SER A 62 13.47 -2.01 9.99
N TYR A 63 14.44 -1.19 9.60
CA TYR A 63 15.05 -1.27 8.27
C TYR A 63 15.59 -2.68 7.97
N GLU A 64 16.35 -3.27 8.89
CA GLU A 64 16.88 -4.64 8.75
C GLU A 64 15.79 -5.68 8.44
N ARG A 65 14.62 -5.58 9.11
CA ARG A 65 13.51 -6.50 8.88
C ARG A 65 12.89 -6.28 7.50
N VAL A 66 12.72 -5.03 7.09
CA VAL A 66 12.13 -4.69 5.78
C VAL A 66 13.08 -5.06 4.65
N GLU A 67 14.36 -4.71 4.75
CA GLU A 67 15.39 -5.02 3.77
C GLU A 67 15.50 -6.53 3.54
N LYS A 68 15.52 -7.33 4.61
CA LYS A 68 15.50 -8.79 4.50
C LYS A 68 14.24 -9.31 3.78
N ALA A 69 13.10 -8.67 4.01
CA ALA A 69 11.83 -9.07 3.42
C ALA A 69 11.67 -8.63 1.96
N VAL A 70 12.50 -7.72 1.44
CA VAL A 70 12.39 -7.21 0.05
C VAL A 70 13.70 -7.33 -0.74
N LEU A 71 14.68 -8.07 -0.23
CA LEU A 71 16.06 -8.12 -0.71
C LEU A 71 16.21 -8.29 -2.24
N ASP A 72 15.34 -9.08 -2.86
CA ASP A 72 15.37 -9.39 -4.29
C ASP A 72 14.30 -8.66 -5.11
N LEU A 73 13.63 -7.66 -4.52
CA LEU A 73 12.59 -6.88 -5.16
C LEU A 73 13.14 -5.51 -5.56
N PRO A 74 12.79 -4.99 -6.75
CA PRO A 74 13.19 -3.66 -7.19
C PRO A 74 12.32 -2.59 -6.52
N VAL A 75 12.47 -2.41 -5.21
CA VAL A 75 11.69 -1.46 -4.40
C VAL A 75 12.58 -0.61 -3.51
N SER A 76 12.18 0.65 -3.30
CA SER A 76 12.78 1.55 -2.30
C SER A 76 12.18 1.29 -0.92
N ILE A 77 12.87 1.69 0.17
CA ILE A 77 12.44 1.41 1.55
C ILE A 77 12.31 2.70 2.38
N VAL A 78 11.16 2.85 3.02
CA VAL A 78 10.87 3.80 4.10
C VAL A 78 10.50 2.99 5.34
N ALA A 79 11.51 2.70 6.16
CA ALA A 79 11.34 1.96 7.40
C ALA A 79 11.01 2.89 8.59
N ARG A 80 10.53 2.30 9.69
CA ARG A 80 10.12 3.03 10.90
C ARG A 80 9.19 4.22 10.58
N ALA A 81 8.23 4.02 9.67
CA ALA A 81 7.35 5.07 9.16
C ALA A 81 6.43 5.69 10.22
N VAL A 82 6.19 4.99 11.34
CA VAL A 82 5.34 5.40 12.46
C VAL A 82 3.88 5.68 12.06
N LYS A 83 3.38 5.00 11.02
CA LYS A 83 1.98 5.02 10.59
C LYS A 83 1.04 4.77 11.80
N PRO A 84 -0.06 5.53 11.94
CA PRO A 84 -0.65 6.41 10.92
C PRO A 84 -0.05 7.82 10.83
N LEU A 85 0.98 8.15 11.62
CA LEU A 85 1.52 9.51 11.63
C LEU A 85 2.21 9.86 10.31
N PRO A 86 1.97 11.06 9.73
CA PRO A 86 2.44 11.41 8.40
C PRO A 86 3.91 11.84 8.36
N PHE A 87 4.56 12.02 9.53
CA PHE A 87 5.85 12.72 9.64
C PHE A 87 6.96 12.10 8.79
N VAL A 88 7.13 10.77 8.84
CA VAL A 88 8.20 10.10 8.10
C VAL A 88 7.90 10.09 6.61
N ILE A 89 6.64 9.88 6.23
CA ILE A 89 6.19 9.90 4.84
C ILE A 89 6.44 11.30 4.24
N MET A 90 5.94 12.35 4.90
CA MET A 90 6.10 13.74 4.45
C MET A 90 7.57 14.17 4.38
N LYS A 91 8.37 13.76 5.36
CA LYS A 91 9.82 14.00 5.35
C LYS A 91 10.45 13.37 4.11
N HIS A 92 10.12 12.11 3.82
CA HIS A 92 10.69 11.40 2.68
C HIS A 92 10.26 12.00 1.34
N LEU A 93 8.98 12.35 1.18
CA LEU A 93 8.48 13.05 0.00
C LEU A 93 9.24 14.36 -0.26
N HIS A 94 9.48 15.15 0.80
CA HIS A 94 10.23 16.39 0.71
C HIS A 94 11.71 16.18 0.35
N GLU A 95 12.39 15.24 1.01
CA GLU A 95 13.81 14.92 0.76
C GLU A 95 14.04 14.41 -0.66
N MET A 96 13.10 13.60 -1.18
CA MET A 96 13.17 13.04 -2.53
C MET A 96 12.56 13.95 -3.61
N GLN A 97 12.01 15.11 -3.22
CA GLN A 97 11.33 16.05 -4.12
C GLN A 97 10.18 15.40 -4.91
N ILE A 98 9.46 14.47 -4.29
CA ILE A 98 8.31 13.78 -4.89
C ILE A 98 7.05 14.63 -4.63
N ASP A 99 6.30 14.91 -5.68
CA ASP A 99 5.01 15.58 -5.58
C ASP A 99 3.97 14.64 -4.93
N PRO A 100 3.37 15.00 -3.78
CA PRO A 100 2.31 14.20 -3.16
C PRO A 100 1.15 13.83 -4.10
N GLN A 101 0.85 14.66 -5.11
CA GLN A 101 -0.24 14.40 -6.06
C GLN A 101 0.09 13.29 -7.07
N SER A 102 1.37 13.00 -7.28
CA SER A 102 1.85 11.90 -8.12
C SER A 102 2.07 10.60 -7.35
N VAL A 103 1.64 10.54 -6.07
CA VAL A 103 1.77 9.36 -5.22
C VAL A 103 0.44 8.68 -4.97
N LEU A 104 0.44 7.36 -5.10
CA LEU A 104 -0.63 6.47 -4.66
C LEU A 104 -0.15 5.66 -3.44
N PHE A 105 -0.82 5.82 -2.31
CA PHE A 105 -0.56 5.01 -1.12
C PHE A 105 -1.46 3.78 -1.09
N VAL A 106 -0.89 2.59 -0.96
CA VAL A 106 -1.61 1.30 -1.00
C VAL A 106 -1.37 0.53 0.30
N GLY A 107 -2.42 0.01 0.92
CA GLY A 107 -2.31 -0.77 2.15
C GLY A 107 -3.54 -1.59 2.46
N ASP A 108 -3.43 -2.51 3.42
CA ASP A 108 -4.49 -3.44 3.79
C ASP A 108 -5.32 -2.97 5.01
N GLN A 109 -4.88 -1.92 5.69
CA GLN A 109 -5.47 -1.40 6.92
C GLN A 109 -5.94 0.05 6.80
N VAL A 110 -7.17 0.30 7.24
CA VAL A 110 -7.79 1.64 7.16
C VAL A 110 -7.18 2.59 8.19
N MET A 111 -6.98 2.12 9.43
CA MET A 111 -6.54 2.95 10.55
C MET A 111 -5.03 3.19 10.59
N THR A 112 -4.25 2.46 9.79
CA THR A 112 -2.81 2.69 9.62
C THR A 112 -2.49 3.24 8.25
N ASP A 113 -2.79 2.52 7.18
CA ASP A 113 -2.28 2.85 5.84
C ASP A 113 -3.12 3.91 5.15
N VAL A 114 -4.43 3.70 5.04
CA VAL A 114 -5.33 4.69 4.43
C VAL A 114 -5.31 5.99 5.24
N LEU A 115 -5.30 5.89 6.58
CA LEU A 115 -5.17 7.06 7.43
C LEU A 115 -3.82 7.78 7.24
N ALA A 116 -2.70 7.05 7.17
CA ALA A 116 -1.39 7.66 6.91
C ALA A 116 -1.35 8.38 5.56
N GLY A 117 -1.80 7.72 4.49
CA GLY A 117 -1.84 8.32 3.16
C GLY A 117 -2.71 9.58 3.12
N ASN A 118 -3.90 9.53 3.72
CA ASN A 118 -4.79 10.69 3.79
C ASN A 118 -4.20 11.84 4.63
N MET A 119 -3.58 11.54 5.78
CA MET A 119 -2.90 12.54 6.62
C MET A 119 -1.68 13.16 5.92
N SER A 120 -1.06 12.43 5.00
CA SER A 120 0.01 12.91 4.12
C SER A 120 -0.47 13.59 2.84
N GLY A 121 -1.80 13.73 2.64
CA GLY A 121 -2.38 14.37 1.45
C GLY A 121 -2.25 13.55 0.16
N LEU A 122 -2.08 12.23 0.28
CA LEU A 122 -1.89 11.30 -0.83
C LEU A 122 -3.21 10.67 -1.27
N LYS A 123 -3.27 10.24 -2.54
CA LYS A 123 -4.34 9.34 -3.00
C LYS A 123 -4.15 7.98 -2.30
N THR A 124 -5.24 7.34 -1.86
CA THR A 124 -5.17 6.07 -1.12
C THR A 124 -5.98 4.97 -1.79
N VAL A 125 -5.47 3.73 -1.72
CA VAL A 125 -6.17 2.51 -2.13
C VAL A 125 -6.05 1.49 -1.02
N LEU A 126 -7.21 1.03 -0.53
CA LEU A 126 -7.31 -0.11 0.36
C LEU A 126 -7.33 -1.41 -0.46
N VAL A 127 -6.48 -2.37 -0.11
CA VAL A 127 -6.46 -3.73 -0.66
C VAL A 127 -6.94 -4.77 0.36
N LYS A 128 -7.33 -5.97 -0.09
CA LYS A 128 -7.56 -7.08 0.83
C LYS A 128 -6.22 -7.57 1.40
N PRO A 129 -6.21 -8.05 2.66
CA PRO A 129 -5.03 -8.70 3.20
C PRO A 129 -4.70 -9.96 2.40
N LEU A 130 -3.41 -10.22 2.18
CA LEU A 130 -2.96 -11.40 1.44
C LEU A 130 -3.25 -12.72 2.16
N VAL A 131 -3.28 -12.70 3.50
CA VAL A 131 -3.68 -13.83 4.35
C VAL A 131 -4.59 -13.36 5.48
N ASP A 132 -5.43 -14.25 6.01
CA ASP A 132 -6.38 -13.93 7.10
C ASP A 132 -5.72 -13.79 8.48
N THR A 133 -4.43 -14.10 8.58
CA THR A 133 -3.65 -14.03 9.82
C THR A 133 -2.87 -12.72 9.89
N ASP A 134 -2.57 -12.28 11.11
CA ASP A 134 -1.87 -11.04 11.37
C ASP A 134 -0.88 -11.21 12.52
N ALA A 135 0.14 -10.35 12.56
CA ALA A 135 0.94 -10.16 13.77
C ALA A 135 0.06 -9.74 14.97
N LYS A 136 0.46 -10.11 16.19
CA LYS A 136 -0.35 -9.91 17.42
C LYS A 136 -0.86 -8.47 17.59
N LYS A 137 -0.01 -7.48 17.33
CA LYS A 137 -0.38 -6.05 17.43
C LYS A 137 -1.43 -5.66 16.37
N THR A 138 -1.25 -6.12 15.15
CA THR A 138 -2.14 -5.88 14.01
C THR A 138 -3.52 -6.49 14.24
N ARG A 139 -3.61 -7.67 14.85
CA ARG A 139 -4.89 -8.33 15.18
C ARG A 139 -5.80 -7.46 16.06
N VAL A 140 -5.24 -6.68 16.99
CA VAL A 140 -6.01 -5.76 17.83
C VAL A 140 -6.57 -4.60 17.00
N ASN A 141 -5.75 -4.02 16.11
CA ASN A 141 -6.21 -2.98 15.18
C ASN A 141 -7.35 -3.48 14.30
N ARG A 142 -7.23 -4.69 13.74
CA ARG A 142 -8.26 -5.33 12.90
C ARG A 142 -9.62 -5.44 13.59
N PHE A 143 -9.64 -5.65 14.90
CA PHE A 143 -10.90 -5.71 15.65
C PHE A 143 -11.67 -4.38 15.60
N PHE A 144 -10.95 -3.25 15.71
CA PHE A 144 -11.54 -1.92 15.63
C PHE A 144 -11.81 -1.46 14.19
N GLU A 145 -11.02 -1.92 13.22
CA GLU A 145 -11.19 -1.59 11.80
C GLU A 145 -12.43 -2.22 11.17
N ARG A 146 -12.76 -3.47 11.52
CA ARG A 146 -13.86 -4.21 10.86
C ARG A 146 -15.21 -3.48 10.94
N PRO A 147 -15.64 -2.95 12.11
CA PRO A 147 -16.85 -2.12 12.18
C PRO A 147 -16.74 -0.84 11.36
N LEU A 148 -15.58 -0.18 11.37
CA LEU A 148 -15.35 1.06 10.61
C LEU A 148 -15.48 0.82 9.11
N LEU A 149 -14.83 -0.23 8.58
CA LEU A 149 -14.91 -0.56 7.16
C LEU A 149 -16.36 -0.88 6.76
N LYS A 150 -17.08 -1.67 7.56
CA LYS A 150 -18.50 -1.96 7.30
C LYS A 150 -19.35 -0.70 7.30
N PHE A 151 -19.09 0.22 8.23
CA PHE A 151 -19.77 1.51 8.29
C PHE A 151 -19.47 2.35 7.04
N MET A 152 -18.22 2.41 6.58
CA MET A 152 -17.86 3.11 5.34
C MET A 152 -18.59 2.51 4.13
N GLN A 153 -18.59 1.18 3.99
CA GLN A 153 -19.27 0.49 2.90
C GLN A 153 -20.80 0.65 2.93
N SER A 154 -21.41 0.79 4.11
CA SER A 154 -22.85 1.02 4.20
C SER A 154 -23.26 2.45 3.81
N HIS A 155 -22.32 3.39 3.79
CA HIS A 155 -22.57 4.81 3.47
C HIS A 155 -22.08 5.20 2.07
N ASP A 156 -21.21 4.41 1.45
CA ASP A 156 -20.77 4.59 0.07
C ASP A 156 -20.84 3.27 -0.69
N SER A 157 -21.86 3.15 -1.54
CA SER A 157 -22.12 1.97 -2.36
C SER A 157 -21.03 1.69 -3.40
N ASN A 158 -20.12 2.64 -3.65
CA ASN A 158 -18.99 2.47 -4.56
C ASN A 158 -17.78 1.82 -3.88
N LEU A 159 -17.81 1.65 -2.55
CA LEU A 159 -16.78 0.94 -1.78
C LEU A 159 -17.00 -0.58 -1.87
N ASN A 160 -16.88 -1.10 -3.09
CA ASN A 160 -16.78 -2.52 -3.37
C ASN A 160 -15.32 -2.90 -3.69
N TRP A 161 -15.04 -4.20 -3.58
CA TRP A 161 -13.76 -4.79 -3.95
C TRP A 161 -13.74 -5.01 -5.46
N LYS A 162 -12.73 -4.45 -6.14
CA LYS A 162 -12.60 -4.45 -7.60
C LYS A 162 -11.29 -5.09 -8.05
N ASP A 163 -11.20 -5.45 -9.33
CA ASP A 163 -10.01 -6.04 -9.95
C ASP A 163 -9.26 -5.02 -10.84
N SER A 164 -9.70 -3.76 -10.88
CA SER A 164 -8.99 -2.63 -11.49
C SER A 164 -9.38 -1.30 -10.82
N LEU A 165 -8.49 -0.31 -10.91
CA LEU A 165 -8.80 1.08 -10.52
C LEU A 165 -9.90 1.70 -11.40
N ASN A 166 -10.04 1.21 -12.63
CA ASN A 166 -10.97 1.72 -13.63
C ASN A 166 -12.28 0.92 -13.71
N ASP A 167 -12.46 -0.11 -12.88
CA ASP A 167 -13.75 -0.81 -12.78
C ASP A 167 -14.82 0.17 -12.29
N ARG A 168 -15.64 0.65 -13.22
CA ARG A 168 -16.90 1.34 -12.92
C ARG A 168 -18.00 0.29 -12.98
N ASP A 169 -18.56 -0.04 -11.81
CA ASP A 169 -19.85 -0.72 -11.72
C ASP A 169 -20.95 0.20 -12.30
#